data_AF-A0AAJ4SHP3-F1
#
_entry.id   AF-A0AAJ4SHP3-F1
#
_cell.length_a   1.000
_cell.length_b   1.000
_cell.length_c   1.000
_cell.angle_alpha   90.00
_cell.angle_beta   90.00
_cell.angle_gamma   90.00
#
_symmetry.space_group_name_H-M   'P 1'
#
loop_
_entity.id
_entity.type
_entity.pdbx_description
1 polymer ?
#
loop_
_entity_poly.entity_id
_entity_poly.type
_entity_poly.pdbx_seq_one_letter_code
_entity_poly.pdbx_strand_id
1 'polypeptide(L)'
;MRMQLYMVFTILIIIALLHLYDAYQTYGINKLLENTPYTQSLLFDGFSAFPTVYLLIMPLAISIGVSDIFIQDRKQHLTYHAYMYHANKYVNMKVILYSSIVAFLLVIIPLIINFVGEFLILPNILPERITNKPIGIHSSSTFSVPLYYSMPTLYILMYIIWAGIWGVIMNIFAITLSLYTNRRILAIIGPFILQILLIILSNLTYKAYVEPPIYFIMGRMDFVYFEAFPIVLTFILYVSLSIYFYIRGMRKYELD
;
A
#
# COMPACT_ATOMS: atom_id res chain seq x y z
N MET A 1 -12.02 -19.84 6.54
CA MET A 1 -11.14 -18.69 6.27
C MET A 1 -9.70 -19.16 6.26
N ARG A 2 -8.93 -18.82 5.22
CA ARG A 2 -7.55 -19.28 5.06
C ARG A 2 -6.63 -18.52 6.04
N MET A 3 -5.86 -19.25 6.86
CA MET A 3 -4.93 -18.75 7.89
C MET A 3 -3.98 -17.64 7.42
N GLN A 4 -3.70 -17.57 6.12
CA GLN A 4 -2.81 -16.60 5.49
C GLN A 4 -3.26 -15.15 5.69
N LEU A 5 -4.56 -14.87 5.53
CA LEU A 5 -5.10 -13.51 5.71
C LEU A 5 -4.89 -13.03 7.15
N TYR A 6 -5.23 -13.88 8.12
CA TYR A 6 -5.05 -13.56 9.54
C TYR A 6 -3.58 -13.35 9.89
N MET A 7 -2.69 -14.22 9.41
CA MET A 7 -1.25 -14.11 9.65
C MET A 7 -0.71 -12.77 9.15
N VAL A 8 -1.03 -12.41 7.90
CA VAL A 8 -0.57 -11.13 7.33
C VAL A 8 -1.19 -9.95 8.08
N PHE A 9 -2.49 -10.00 8.38
CA PHE A 9 -3.15 -8.93 9.13
C PHE A 9 -2.52 -8.75 10.51
N THR A 10 -2.19 -9.83 11.21
CA THR A 10 -1.48 -9.77 12.49
C THR A 10 -0.09 -9.17 12.35
N ILE A 11 0.65 -9.47 11.28
CA ILE A 11 1.97 -8.87 11.04
C ILE A 11 1.85 -7.35 10.85
N LEU A 12 0.90 -6.88 10.03
CA LEU A 12 0.69 -5.45 9.81
C LEU A 12 0.22 -4.74 11.08
N ILE A 13 -0.64 -5.35 11.89
CA ILE A 13 -1.03 -4.83 13.20
C ILE A 13 0.17 -4.78 14.15
N ILE A 14 1.01 -5.82 14.20
CA ILE A 14 2.19 -5.83 15.06
C ILE A 14 3.11 -4.68 14.69
N ILE A 15 3.34 -4.41 13.40
CA ILE A 15 4.15 -3.26 12.97
C ILE A 15 3.52 -1.94 13.44
N ALA A 16 2.21 -1.77 13.28
CA ALA A 16 1.49 -0.59 13.74
C ALA A 16 1.58 -0.39 15.27
N LEU A 17 1.48 -1.47 16.05
CA LEU A 17 1.60 -1.42 17.51
C LEU A 17 3.03 -1.21 18.00
N LEU A 18 4.02 -1.81 17.32
CA LEU A 18 5.44 -1.59 17.62
C LEU A 18 5.84 -0.14 17.36
N HIS A 19 5.34 0.45 16.27
CA HIS A 19 5.53 1.86 15.99
C HIS A 19 4.87 2.75 17.06
N LEU A 20 3.63 2.43 17.49
CA LEU A 20 3.00 3.14 18.61
C LEU A 20 3.81 3.06 19.90
N TYR A 21 4.34 1.89 20.21
CA TYR A 21 5.19 1.67 21.37
C TYR A 21 6.48 2.50 21.28
N ASP A 22 7.13 2.52 20.11
CA ASP A 22 8.32 3.33 19.84
C ASP A 22 8.03 4.83 19.99
N ALA A 23 6.93 5.31 19.40
CA ALA A 23 6.47 6.69 19.54
C ALA A 23 6.22 7.07 21.01
N TYR A 24 5.63 6.18 21.80
CA TYR A 24 5.43 6.41 23.24
C TYR A 24 6.76 6.51 24.01
N GLN A 25 7.72 5.62 23.76
CA GLN A 25 9.02 5.63 24.45
C GLN A 25 9.85 6.87 24.07
N THR A 26 9.82 7.22 22.79
CA THR A 26 10.63 8.29 22.22
C THR A 26 10.03 9.66 22.51
N TYR A 27 8.71 9.82 22.40
CA TYR A 27 8.02 11.12 22.36
C TYR A 27 6.83 11.24 23.34
N GLY A 28 6.57 10.26 24.20
CA GLY A 28 5.43 10.28 25.11
C GLY A 28 5.29 11.59 25.89
N ILE A 29 4.06 11.92 26.29
CA ILE A 29 3.48 13.13 26.92
C ILE A 29 4.42 14.27 27.40
N ASN A 30 5.59 13.97 27.97
CA ASN A 30 6.53 14.94 28.54
C ASN A 30 7.69 15.35 27.61
N LYS A 31 7.80 14.80 26.38
CA LYS A 31 8.93 15.05 25.47
C LYS A 31 8.53 15.81 24.21
N LEU A 32 8.86 17.10 24.18
CA LEU A 32 8.75 18.04 23.04
C LEU A 32 7.32 18.21 22.48
N LEU A 33 6.72 19.40 22.62
CA LEU A 33 5.39 19.74 22.09
C LEU A 33 5.27 19.68 20.55
N GLU A 34 6.37 19.46 19.84
CA GLU A 34 6.43 19.37 18.38
C GLU A 34 6.03 17.96 17.87
N ASN A 35 6.00 16.95 18.74
CA ASN A 35 5.60 15.59 18.40
C ASN A 35 4.11 15.41 18.63
N THR A 36 3.39 15.25 17.53
CA THR A 36 1.93 15.19 17.50
C THR A 36 1.52 13.97 16.67
N PRO A 37 0.27 13.50 16.78
CA PRO A 37 -0.25 12.48 15.88
C PRO A 37 -0.10 12.84 14.40
N TYR A 38 0.03 14.14 14.09
CA TYR A 38 0.14 14.59 12.70
C TYR A 38 1.55 14.47 12.12
N THR A 39 2.55 14.47 13.00
CA THR A 39 3.96 14.45 12.63
C THR A 39 4.56 13.06 12.81
N GLN A 40 4.00 12.28 13.71
CA GLN A 40 4.49 10.95 14.07
C GLN A 40 3.63 9.80 13.56
N SER A 41 2.56 10.05 12.78
CA SER A 41 1.77 8.95 12.20
C SER A 41 2.63 8.00 11.36
N LEU A 42 2.28 6.71 11.31
CA LEU A 42 3.14 5.69 10.70
C LEU A 42 3.53 5.96 9.24
N LEU A 43 2.75 6.73 8.47
CA LEU A 43 3.13 7.11 7.10
C LEU A 43 3.98 8.38 7.02
N PHE A 44 4.09 9.13 8.10
CA PHE A 44 4.68 10.48 8.19
C PHE A 44 5.90 10.54 9.11
N ASP A 45 6.06 9.60 10.03
CA ASP A 45 7.25 9.50 10.86
C ASP A 45 8.48 9.28 9.97
N GLY A 46 9.36 10.29 9.93
CA GLY A 46 10.61 10.25 9.16
C GLY A 46 11.82 9.80 9.97
N PHE A 47 11.67 9.61 11.28
CA PHE A 47 12.76 9.20 12.17
C PHE A 47 12.71 7.69 12.46
N SER A 48 11.56 7.06 12.24
CA SER A 48 11.40 5.62 12.38
C SER A 48 11.52 4.85 11.06
N ALA A 49 12.02 3.61 11.15
CA ALA A 49 12.08 2.69 10.02
C ALA A 49 10.74 1.97 9.75
N PHE A 50 9.78 2.02 10.69
CA PHE A 50 8.49 1.33 10.57
C PHE A 50 7.67 1.71 9.32
N PRO A 51 7.53 2.99 8.92
CA PRO A 51 6.89 3.38 7.65
C PRO A 51 7.45 2.61 6.45
N THR A 52 8.78 2.59 6.34
CA THR A 52 9.48 1.92 5.24
C THR A 52 9.24 0.42 5.28
N VAL A 53 9.35 -0.21 6.44
CA VAL A 53 9.08 -1.65 6.59
C VAL A 53 7.65 -1.98 6.19
N TYR A 54 6.67 -1.22 6.69
CA TYR A 54 5.25 -1.43 6.40
C TYR A 54 4.96 -1.36 4.90
N LEU A 55 5.42 -0.29 4.23
CA LEU A 55 5.19 -0.07 2.80
C LEU A 55 5.99 -1.02 1.90
N LEU A 56 7.17 -1.48 2.36
CA LEU A 56 7.98 -2.45 1.65
C LEU A 56 7.32 -3.84 1.64
N ILE A 57 6.81 -4.29 2.79
CA ILE A 57 6.16 -5.61 2.88
C ILE A 57 4.72 -5.60 2.36
N MET A 58 4.07 -4.44 2.29
CA MET A 58 2.66 -4.30 1.92
C MET A 58 2.27 -5.04 0.63
N PRO A 59 3.00 -4.93 -0.51
CA PRO A 59 2.66 -5.68 -1.73
C PRO A 59 2.69 -7.19 -1.52
N LEU A 60 3.64 -7.69 -0.73
CA LEU A 60 3.79 -9.11 -0.42
C LEU A 60 2.70 -9.59 0.56
N ALA A 61 2.40 -8.77 1.57
CA ALA A 61 1.30 -8.97 2.50
C ALA A 61 -0.03 -9.14 1.76
N ILE A 62 -0.37 -8.21 0.87
CA ILE A 62 -1.61 -8.28 0.08
C ILE A 62 -1.64 -9.53 -0.79
N SER A 63 -0.54 -9.82 -1.49
CA SER A 63 -0.45 -10.99 -2.35
C SER A 63 -0.67 -12.29 -1.59
N ILE A 64 -0.04 -12.46 -0.42
CA ILE A 64 -0.14 -13.67 0.39
C ILE A 64 -1.49 -13.75 1.13
N GLY A 65 -1.95 -12.62 1.68
CA GLY A 65 -3.14 -12.57 2.52
C GLY A 65 -4.44 -12.59 1.72
N VAL A 66 -4.45 -11.99 0.53
CA VAL A 66 -5.68 -11.77 -0.25
C VAL A 66 -5.60 -12.42 -1.62
N SER A 67 -4.60 -12.06 -2.44
CA SER A 67 -4.55 -12.53 -3.83
C SER A 67 -4.36 -14.04 -3.90
N ASP A 68 -3.57 -14.61 -3.00
CA ASP A 68 -3.28 -16.04 -2.96
C ASP A 68 -4.51 -16.90 -2.62
N ILE A 69 -5.45 -16.36 -1.84
CA ILE A 69 -6.76 -17.01 -1.60
C ILE A 69 -7.49 -17.17 -2.93
N PHE A 70 -7.57 -16.09 -3.71
CA PHE A 70 -8.18 -16.10 -5.02
C PHE A 70 -7.46 -17.04 -6.00
N ILE A 71 -6.13 -17.00 -6.03
CA ILE A 71 -5.30 -17.83 -6.92
C ILE A 71 -5.50 -19.31 -6.61
N GLN A 72 -5.62 -19.68 -5.34
CA GLN A 72 -5.85 -21.06 -4.91
C GLN A 72 -7.28 -21.51 -5.14
N ASP A 73 -8.29 -20.69 -4.83
CA ASP A 73 -9.71 -21.00 -5.08
C ASP A 73 -9.96 -21.27 -6.57
N ARG A 74 -9.31 -20.51 -7.45
CA ARG A 74 -9.26 -20.79 -8.88
C ARG A 74 -8.69 -22.18 -9.19
N LYS A 75 -7.55 -22.54 -8.58
CA LYS A 75 -6.83 -23.80 -8.87
C LYS A 75 -7.51 -25.04 -8.26
N GLN A 76 -8.23 -24.89 -7.16
CA GLN A 76 -8.80 -25.98 -6.35
C GLN A 76 -10.28 -26.30 -6.66
N HIS A 77 -10.80 -25.95 -7.84
CA HIS A 77 -12.13 -26.34 -8.34
C HIS A 77 -13.34 -25.41 -8.08
N LEU A 78 -13.28 -24.19 -8.60
CA LEU A 78 -14.40 -23.68 -9.42
C LEU A 78 -14.39 -24.30 -10.84
N THR A 79 -13.29 -24.95 -11.23
CA THR A 79 -13.14 -25.71 -12.48
C THR A 79 -13.96 -27.00 -12.54
N TYR A 80 -14.31 -27.63 -11.41
CA TYR A 80 -15.18 -28.83 -11.41
C TYR A 80 -16.66 -28.46 -11.66
N HIS A 81 -17.14 -27.33 -11.13
CA HIS A 81 -18.51 -26.84 -11.37
C HIS A 81 -18.67 -26.06 -12.68
N ALA A 82 -17.63 -25.36 -13.16
CA ALA A 82 -17.66 -24.68 -14.46
C ALA A 82 -17.69 -25.66 -15.65
N TYR A 83 -16.96 -26.79 -15.57
CA TYR A 83 -16.98 -27.81 -16.63
C TYR A 83 -18.29 -28.61 -16.72
N MET A 84 -19.04 -28.72 -15.62
CA MET A 84 -20.28 -29.49 -15.61
C MET A 84 -21.52 -28.69 -16.01
N TYR A 85 -21.55 -27.36 -15.87
CA TYR A 85 -22.81 -26.63 -16.09
C TYR A 85 -22.78 -25.22 -16.73
N HIS A 86 -21.65 -24.55 -16.98
CA HIS A 86 -21.68 -23.22 -17.61
C HIS A 86 -20.51 -22.89 -18.56
N ALA A 87 -20.85 -22.51 -19.78
CA ALA A 87 -19.96 -22.13 -20.89
C ALA A 87 -19.11 -20.85 -20.69
N ASN A 88 -19.19 -20.18 -19.54
CA ASN A 88 -18.48 -18.92 -19.31
C ASN A 88 -17.16 -19.13 -18.58
N LYS A 89 -16.06 -19.24 -19.34
CA LYS A 89 -14.66 -19.33 -18.86
C LYS A 89 -14.12 -18.02 -18.21
N TYR A 90 -14.95 -17.00 -17.99
CA TYR A 90 -14.50 -15.68 -17.53
C TYR A 90 -14.16 -15.64 -16.04
N VAL A 91 -13.15 -14.83 -15.70
CA VAL A 91 -12.89 -14.44 -14.31
C VAL A 91 -14.07 -13.65 -13.78
N ASN A 92 -14.68 -14.12 -12.70
CA ASN A 92 -15.80 -13.42 -12.09
C ASN A 92 -15.33 -12.08 -11.51
N MET A 93 -15.63 -10.98 -12.21
CA MET A 93 -15.30 -9.61 -11.79
C MET A 93 -15.76 -9.28 -10.38
N LYS A 94 -16.86 -9.90 -9.90
CA LYS A 94 -17.32 -9.72 -8.52
C LYS A 94 -16.27 -10.20 -7.51
N VAL A 95 -15.57 -11.29 -7.80
CA VAL A 95 -14.56 -11.83 -6.89
C VAL A 95 -13.32 -10.94 -6.87
N ILE A 96 -12.90 -10.39 -8.02
CA ILE A 96 -11.85 -9.38 -8.05
C ILE A 96 -12.27 -8.18 -7.19
N LEU A 97 -13.50 -7.68 -7.34
CA LEU A 97 -14.02 -6.57 -6.55
C LEU A 97 -14.04 -6.87 -5.04
N TYR A 98 -14.53 -8.04 -4.62
CA TYR A 98 -14.50 -8.45 -3.22
C TYR A 98 -13.07 -8.54 -2.68
N SER A 99 -12.16 -9.16 -3.44
CA SER A 99 -10.75 -9.24 -3.04
C SER A 99 -10.10 -7.86 -2.93
N SER A 100 -10.46 -6.92 -3.81
CA SER A 100 -9.98 -5.53 -3.74
C SER A 100 -10.47 -4.83 -2.48
N ILE A 101 -11.74 -4.99 -2.09
CA ILE A 101 -12.25 -4.43 -0.82
C ILE A 101 -11.48 -5.01 0.37
N VAL A 102 -11.23 -6.33 0.38
CA VAL A 102 -10.45 -6.96 1.45
C VAL A 102 -9.01 -6.46 1.47
N ALA A 103 -8.36 -6.30 0.31
CA ALA A 103 -7.01 -5.73 0.20
C ALA A 103 -6.95 -4.27 0.69
N PHE A 104 -7.96 -3.46 0.35
CA PHE A 104 -8.10 -2.11 0.85
C PHE A 104 -8.19 -2.09 2.38
N LEU A 105 -9.09 -2.89 2.96
CA LEU A 105 -9.28 -2.99 4.41
C LEU A 105 -8.04 -3.52 5.13
N LEU A 106 -7.35 -4.52 4.55
CA LEU A 106 -6.13 -5.10 5.09
C LEU A 106 -5.03 -4.04 5.31
N VAL A 107 -4.94 -3.05 4.41
CA VAL A 107 -3.94 -1.97 4.48
C VAL A 107 -4.40 -0.84 5.40
N ILE A 108 -5.66 -0.39 5.32
CA ILE A 108 -6.08 0.80 6.08
C ILE A 108 -6.28 0.50 7.56
N ILE A 109 -6.75 -0.69 7.95
CA ILE A 109 -7.12 -0.95 9.34
C ILE A 109 -5.93 -0.80 10.29
N PRO A 110 -4.75 -1.41 10.02
CA PRO A 110 -3.56 -1.19 10.87
C PRO A 110 -3.13 0.28 10.92
N LEU A 111 -3.22 1.00 9.80
CA LEU A 111 -2.87 2.42 9.71
C LEU A 111 -3.82 3.30 10.53
N ILE A 112 -5.13 3.03 10.48
CA ILE A 112 -6.14 3.74 11.29
C ILE A 112 -5.91 3.46 12.77
N ILE A 113 -5.64 2.20 13.15
CA ILE A 113 -5.35 1.83 14.54
C ILE A 113 -4.12 2.58 15.04
N ASN A 114 -3.05 2.63 14.25
CA ASN A 114 -1.87 3.42 14.60
C ASN A 114 -2.22 4.91 14.76
N PHE A 115 -2.86 5.52 13.77
CA PHE A 115 -3.16 6.95 13.81
C PHE A 115 -4.07 7.33 14.98
N VAL A 116 -5.13 6.55 15.23
CA VAL A 116 -6.02 6.76 16.39
C VAL A 116 -5.28 6.51 17.70
N GLY A 117 -4.41 5.50 17.75
CA GLY A 117 -3.59 5.20 18.92
C GLY A 117 -2.66 6.35 19.31
N GLU A 118 -2.13 7.10 18.33
CA GLU A 118 -1.26 8.24 18.60
C GLU A 118 -1.97 9.38 19.33
N PHE A 119 -3.26 9.59 19.09
CA PHE A 119 -4.06 10.56 19.87
C PHE A 119 -4.17 10.19 21.36
N LEU A 120 -3.94 8.93 21.72
CA LEU A 120 -3.97 8.47 23.11
C LEU A 120 -2.63 8.69 23.83
N ILE A 121 -1.52 8.79 23.09
CA ILE A 121 -0.15 8.82 23.64
C ILE A 121 0.57 10.16 23.43
N LEU A 122 0.20 10.92 22.40
CA LEU A 122 0.83 12.19 22.01
C LEU A 122 -0.14 13.36 22.20
N PRO A 123 0.38 14.57 22.46
CA PRO A 123 -0.44 15.77 22.55
C PRO A 123 -1.07 16.11 21.18
N ASN A 124 -2.38 16.36 21.17
CA ASN A 124 -3.10 16.81 19.98
C ASN A 124 -2.94 18.32 19.78
N ILE A 125 -1.77 18.71 19.28
CA ILE A 125 -1.47 20.09 18.90
C ILE A 125 -1.48 20.17 17.38
N LEU A 126 -2.11 21.21 16.84
CA LEU A 126 -2.15 21.40 15.39
C LEU A 126 -0.74 21.73 14.88
N PRO A 127 -0.36 21.24 13.69
CA PRO A 127 0.93 21.55 13.14
C PRO A 127 1.03 23.03 12.80
N GLU A 128 2.15 23.66 13.17
CA GLU A 128 2.45 25.06 12.84
C GLU A 128 3.68 25.16 11.93
N ARG A 129 3.63 26.06 10.95
CA ARG A 129 4.70 26.23 9.95
C ARG A 129 6.04 26.67 10.52
N ILE A 130 6.08 27.26 11.72
CA ILE A 130 7.30 27.81 12.31
C ILE A 130 7.99 26.73 13.14
N THR A 131 7.22 26.00 13.94
CA THR A 131 7.66 24.95 14.88
C THR A 131 7.92 23.62 14.17
N ASN A 132 7.13 23.26 13.15
CA ASN A 132 7.28 22.00 12.40
C ASN A 132 8.23 22.08 11.19
N LYS A 133 9.02 23.15 11.08
CA LYS A 133 10.08 23.28 10.07
C LYS A 133 11.06 22.11 9.98
N PRO A 134 11.38 21.33 11.05
CA PRO A 134 12.30 20.19 10.93
C PRO A 134 11.74 18.97 10.20
N ILE A 135 10.43 18.94 9.89
CA ILE A 135 9.70 17.72 9.49
C ILE A 135 9.62 17.56 7.96
N GLY A 136 10.32 18.40 7.19
CA GLY A 136 10.46 18.21 5.74
C GLY A 136 9.17 18.39 4.92
N ILE A 137 8.07 18.87 5.52
CA ILE A 137 6.81 19.18 4.82
C ILE A 137 6.94 20.58 4.19
N HIS A 138 7.51 20.60 2.99
CA HIS A 138 7.72 21.78 2.16
C HIS A 138 6.85 21.70 0.90
N SER A 139 6.63 22.85 0.25
CA SER A 139 5.79 22.93 -0.96
C SER A 139 6.33 22.10 -2.11
N SER A 140 7.60 21.73 -2.05
CA SER A 140 8.28 20.87 -3.01
C SER A 140 8.17 19.38 -2.70
N SER A 141 7.81 18.95 -1.49
CA SER A 141 7.95 17.55 -1.04
C SER A 141 6.63 16.84 -0.72
N THR A 142 5.49 17.54 -0.78
CA THR A 142 4.20 16.99 -0.36
C THR A 142 3.05 17.44 -1.25
N PHE A 143 2.01 16.61 -1.36
CA PHE A 143 0.86 16.85 -2.25
C PHE A 143 0.18 18.22 -2.04
N SER A 144 -0.04 18.62 -0.78
CA SER A 144 -0.64 19.93 -0.48
C SER A 144 -0.27 20.42 0.92
N VAL A 145 0.75 21.27 0.99
CA VAL A 145 1.16 21.94 2.23
C VAL A 145 0.03 22.75 2.86
N PRO A 146 -0.76 23.56 2.12
CA PRO A 146 -1.87 24.30 2.72
C PRO A 146 -2.88 23.38 3.40
N LEU A 147 -3.20 22.23 2.78
CA LEU A 147 -4.16 21.28 3.33
C LEU A 147 -3.65 20.60 4.61
N TYR A 148 -2.35 20.26 4.67
CA TYR A 148 -1.73 19.72 5.87
C TYR A 148 -1.85 20.68 7.07
N TYR A 149 -1.58 21.97 6.87
CA TYR A 149 -1.64 22.95 7.96
C TYR A 149 -3.07 23.42 8.30
N SER A 150 -4.03 23.34 7.37
CA SER A 150 -5.41 23.75 7.63
C SER A 150 -6.30 22.63 8.18
N MET A 151 -6.11 21.40 7.69
CA MET A 151 -6.92 20.23 8.03
C MET A 151 -6.04 18.97 8.13
N PRO A 152 -5.13 18.90 9.13
CA PRO A 152 -4.10 17.86 9.23
C PRO A 152 -4.68 16.45 9.36
N THR A 153 -5.77 16.29 10.13
CA THR A 153 -6.46 15.00 10.28
C THR A 153 -6.97 14.48 8.93
N LEU A 154 -7.60 15.36 8.14
CA LEU A 154 -8.10 15.01 6.81
C LEU A 154 -6.95 14.67 5.86
N TYR A 155 -5.84 15.42 5.95
CA TYR A 155 -4.66 15.18 5.14
C TYR A 155 -4.08 13.78 5.39
N ILE A 156 -3.95 13.35 6.64
CA ILE A 156 -3.40 12.02 6.97
C ILE A 156 -4.38 10.92 6.57
N LEU A 157 -5.68 11.09 6.82
CA LEU A 157 -6.70 10.15 6.37
C LEU A 157 -6.69 9.98 4.85
N MET A 158 -6.43 11.04 4.09
CA MET A 158 -6.25 10.97 2.64
C MET A 158 -5.08 10.08 2.25
N TYR A 159 -3.91 10.17 2.93
CA TYR A 159 -2.77 9.28 2.68
C TYR A 159 -3.04 7.83 3.08
N ILE A 160 -3.78 7.60 4.17
CA ILE A 160 -4.22 6.24 4.55
C ILE A 160 -5.12 5.64 3.47
N ILE A 161 -6.09 6.40 2.96
CA ILE A 161 -6.95 5.98 1.85
C ILE A 161 -6.12 5.72 0.60
N TRP A 162 -5.13 6.57 0.32
CA TRP A 162 -4.23 6.40 -0.82
C TRP A 162 -3.43 5.09 -0.71
N ALA A 163 -2.86 4.78 0.46
CA ALA A 163 -2.20 3.50 0.72
C ALA A 163 -3.15 2.31 0.46
N GLY A 164 -4.41 2.42 0.90
CA GLY A 164 -5.45 1.43 0.62
C GLY A 164 -5.73 1.24 -0.87
N ILE A 165 -5.91 2.33 -1.63
CA ILE A 165 -6.10 2.29 -3.10
C ILE A 165 -4.90 1.62 -3.77
N TRP A 166 -3.70 1.92 -3.31
CA TRP A 166 -2.51 1.27 -3.82
C TRP A 166 -2.49 -0.23 -3.52
N GLY A 167 -2.98 -0.62 -2.34
CA GLY A 167 -3.16 -2.03 -2.01
C GLY A 167 -4.13 -2.76 -2.94
N VAL A 168 -5.20 -2.09 -3.39
CA VAL A 168 -6.11 -2.62 -4.42
C VAL A 168 -5.38 -2.89 -5.73
N ILE A 169 -4.55 -1.95 -6.18
CA ILE A 169 -3.79 -2.08 -7.43
C ILE A 169 -2.82 -3.25 -7.36
N MET A 170 -2.12 -3.43 -6.23
CA MET A 170 -1.24 -4.58 -6.01
C MET A 170 -2.00 -5.91 -6.07
N ASN A 171 -3.18 -5.97 -5.46
CA ASN A 171 -4.01 -7.16 -5.49
C ASN A 171 -4.44 -7.51 -6.93
N ILE A 172 -4.92 -6.52 -7.70
CA ILE A 172 -5.32 -6.72 -9.10
C ILE A 172 -4.11 -7.17 -9.94
N PHE A 173 -2.94 -6.57 -9.74
CA PHE A 173 -1.72 -6.94 -10.43
C PHE A 173 -1.31 -8.39 -10.12
N ALA A 174 -1.31 -8.80 -8.84
CA ALA A 174 -0.99 -10.18 -8.44
C ALA A 174 -1.96 -11.20 -9.05
N ILE A 175 -3.27 -10.89 -9.00
CA ILE A 175 -4.32 -11.74 -9.58
C ILE A 175 -4.13 -11.86 -11.08
N THR A 176 -3.98 -10.75 -11.80
CA THR A 176 -3.83 -10.76 -13.27
C THR A 176 -2.53 -11.42 -13.71
N LEU A 177 -1.43 -11.21 -12.99
CA LEU A 177 -0.18 -11.92 -13.22
C LEU A 177 -0.36 -13.43 -13.06
N SER A 178 -1.12 -13.89 -12.06
CA SER A 178 -1.46 -15.32 -11.88
C SER A 178 -2.24 -15.93 -13.04
N LEU A 179 -2.94 -15.11 -13.84
CA LEU A 179 -3.62 -15.57 -15.06
C LEU A 179 -2.61 -15.88 -16.15
N TYR A 180 -1.57 -15.04 -16.23
CA TYR A 180 -0.53 -15.10 -17.24
C TYR A 180 0.51 -16.18 -16.93
N THR A 181 0.94 -16.33 -15.66
CA THR A 181 1.94 -17.33 -15.25
C THR A 181 1.31 -18.59 -14.65
N ASN A 182 1.87 -19.76 -14.99
CA ASN A 182 1.47 -21.01 -14.34
C ASN A 182 2.05 -21.14 -12.91
N ARG A 183 3.08 -20.33 -12.58
CA ARG A 183 3.83 -20.39 -11.32
C ARG A 183 3.16 -19.51 -10.26
N ARG A 184 2.55 -20.14 -9.24
CA ARG A 184 1.91 -19.44 -8.11
C ARG A 184 2.86 -18.47 -7.40
N ILE A 185 4.09 -18.91 -7.12
CA ILE A 185 5.09 -18.12 -6.41
C ILE A 185 5.37 -16.80 -7.15
N LEU A 186 5.56 -16.84 -8.48
CA LEU A 186 5.80 -15.65 -9.30
C LEU A 186 4.65 -14.64 -9.23
N ALA A 187 3.40 -15.12 -9.21
CA ALA A 187 2.24 -14.25 -9.08
C ALA A 187 2.18 -13.53 -7.73
N ILE A 188 2.55 -14.23 -6.65
CA ILE A 188 2.55 -13.69 -5.29
C ILE A 188 3.67 -12.66 -5.09
N ILE A 189 4.89 -12.99 -5.50
CA ILE A 189 6.05 -12.10 -5.30
C ILE A 189 6.14 -10.98 -6.36
N GLY A 190 5.41 -11.12 -7.47
CA GLY A 190 5.47 -10.19 -8.61
C GLY A 190 5.27 -8.71 -8.26
N PRO A 191 4.21 -8.31 -7.53
CA PRO A 191 4.03 -6.91 -7.16
C PRO A 191 5.17 -6.38 -6.26
N PHE A 192 5.68 -7.22 -5.35
CA PHE A 192 6.84 -6.88 -4.52
C PHE A 192 8.11 -6.67 -5.37
N ILE A 193 8.40 -7.59 -6.30
CA ILE A 193 9.55 -7.48 -7.21
C ILE A 193 9.43 -6.21 -8.05
N LEU A 194 8.24 -5.89 -8.57
CA LEU A 194 8.04 -4.69 -9.39
C LEU A 194 8.27 -3.41 -8.57
N GLN A 195 7.82 -3.36 -7.32
CA GLN A 195 8.13 -2.25 -6.42
C GLN A 195 9.65 -2.12 -6.17
N ILE A 196 10.34 -3.23 -5.86
CA ILE A 196 11.80 -3.21 -5.66
C ILE A 196 12.54 -2.76 -6.92
N LEU A 197 12.12 -3.23 -8.10
CA LEU A 197 12.71 -2.84 -9.37
C LEU A 197 12.55 -1.34 -9.61
N LEU A 198 11.38 -0.77 -9.34
CA LEU A 198 11.16 0.68 -9.44
C LEU A 198 12.06 1.45 -8.47
N ILE A 199 12.21 1.00 -7.22
CA ILE A 199 13.11 1.60 -6.23
C ILE A 199 14.56 1.58 -6.75
N ILE A 200 15.02 0.48 -7.31
CA ILE A 200 16.39 0.39 -7.86
C ILE A 200 16.53 1.37 -9.02
N LEU A 201 15.60 1.37 -9.98
CA LEU A 201 15.66 2.25 -11.14
C LEU A 201 15.62 3.74 -10.77
N SER A 202 14.78 4.13 -9.80
CA SER A 202 14.69 5.52 -9.37
C SER A 202 15.99 6.01 -8.71
N ASN A 203 16.73 5.13 -8.03
CA ASN A 203 17.99 5.47 -7.39
C ASN A 203 19.18 5.50 -8.38
N LEU A 204 19.02 5.00 -9.61
CA LEU A 204 20.06 5.07 -10.64
C LEU A 204 20.03 6.38 -11.44
N THR A 205 18.93 7.13 -11.38
CA THR A 205 18.76 8.39 -12.11
C THR A 205 18.68 9.56 -11.14
N TYR A 206 19.20 10.73 -11.55
CA TYR A 206 19.08 11.95 -10.75
C TYR A 206 17.62 12.42 -10.60
N LYS A 207 16.76 12.06 -11.56
CA LYS A 207 15.33 12.31 -11.54
C LYS A 207 14.61 11.05 -12.00
N ALA A 208 13.64 10.58 -11.21
CA ALA A 208 12.86 9.41 -11.57
C ALA A 208 11.78 9.78 -12.60
N TYR A 209 11.66 8.98 -13.67
CA TYR A 209 10.53 9.10 -14.60
C TYR A 209 9.26 8.42 -14.08
N VAL A 210 9.44 7.40 -13.24
CA VAL A 210 8.37 6.63 -12.60
C VAL A 210 8.71 6.55 -11.12
N GLU A 211 7.78 6.99 -10.28
CA GLU A 211 8.02 7.07 -8.85
C GLU A 211 7.67 5.74 -8.15
N PRO A 212 8.59 5.15 -7.37
CA PRO A 212 8.27 3.97 -6.59
C PRO A 212 7.10 4.24 -5.64
N PRO A 213 6.18 3.28 -5.47
CA PRO A 213 4.99 3.53 -4.66
C PRO A 213 5.25 3.87 -3.20
N ILE A 214 6.30 3.28 -2.64
CA ILE A 214 6.74 3.59 -1.29
C ILE A 214 7.01 5.09 -1.10
N TYR A 215 7.57 5.78 -2.10
CA TYR A 215 7.97 7.17 -1.97
C TYR A 215 6.77 8.12 -1.99
N PHE A 216 5.77 7.90 -2.84
CA PHE A 216 4.58 8.76 -2.87
C PHE A 216 3.50 8.42 -1.85
N ILE A 217 3.53 7.23 -1.27
CA ILE A 217 2.63 6.84 -0.15
C ILE A 217 3.20 7.31 1.19
N MET A 218 4.52 7.43 1.32
CA MET A 218 5.10 8.10 2.47
C MET A 218 4.70 9.58 2.44
N GLY A 219 4.09 10.03 3.53
CA GLY A 219 3.59 11.40 3.69
C GLY A 219 4.68 12.46 3.83
N ARG A 220 5.93 12.02 3.96
CA ARG A 220 7.14 12.84 4.06
C ARG A 220 8.15 12.39 3.01
N MET A 221 8.57 13.32 2.15
CA MET A 221 9.69 13.11 1.23
C MET A 221 10.82 14.07 1.60
N ASP A 222 11.85 13.59 2.28
CA ASP A 222 12.98 14.44 2.69
C ASP A 222 13.90 14.82 1.51
N PHE A 223 13.80 14.15 0.36
CA PHE A 223 14.79 14.28 -0.71
C PHE A 223 14.24 14.35 -2.15
N VAL A 224 12.92 14.18 -2.36
CA VAL A 224 12.34 14.08 -3.71
C VAL A 224 11.26 15.13 -3.91
N TYR A 225 11.32 15.82 -5.05
CA TYR A 225 10.26 16.73 -5.46
C TYR A 225 8.98 15.92 -5.68
N PHE A 226 7.90 16.28 -4.97
CA PHE A 226 6.59 15.73 -5.20
C PHE A 226 6.12 16.17 -6.59
N GLU A 227 6.33 15.31 -7.58
CA GLU A 227 5.89 15.52 -8.95
C GLU A 227 4.70 14.59 -9.22
N ALA A 228 3.53 15.18 -9.50
CA ALA A 228 2.33 14.41 -9.82
C ALA A 228 2.52 13.54 -11.07
N PHE A 229 3.40 13.94 -11.99
CA PHE A 229 3.59 13.28 -13.28
C PHE A 229 4.22 11.87 -13.15
N PRO A 230 5.38 11.67 -12.49
CA PRO A 230 5.94 10.34 -12.21
C PRO A 230 4.99 9.41 -11.44
N ILE A 231 4.18 9.95 -10.53
CA ILE A 231 3.17 9.19 -9.78
C ILE A 231 2.11 8.66 -10.75
N VAL A 232 1.52 9.53 -11.58
CA VAL A 232 0.52 9.15 -12.59
C VAL A 232 1.08 8.10 -13.56
N LEU A 233 2.32 8.23 -14.00
CA LEU A 233 2.99 7.23 -14.83
C LEU A 233 3.09 5.87 -14.14
N THR A 234 3.33 5.85 -12.83
CA THR A 234 3.35 4.61 -12.04
C THR A 234 1.98 3.94 -11.99
N PHE A 235 0.92 4.71 -11.80
CA PHE A 235 -0.46 4.20 -11.89
C PHE A 235 -0.74 3.61 -13.27
N ILE A 236 -0.40 4.34 -14.34
CA ILE A 236 -0.58 3.88 -15.73
C ILE A 236 0.20 2.58 -15.96
N LEU A 237 1.44 2.48 -15.48
CA LEU A 237 2.27 1.28 -15.62
C LEU A 237 1.60 0.05 -15.00
N TYR A 238 1.19 0.12 -13.72
CA TYR A 238 0.57 -1.02 -13.03
C TYR A 238 -0.77 -1.41 -13.66
N VAL A 239 -1.61 -0.43 -14.04
CA VAL A 239 -2.89 -0.69 -14.70
C VAL A 239 -2.68 -1.31 -16.07
N SER A 240 -1.77 -0.77 -16.87
CA SER A 240 -1.47 -1.26 -18.22
C SER A 240 -0.91 -2.69 -18.19
N LEU A 241 0.01 -2.99 -17.27
CA LEU A 241 0.52 -4.35 -17.08
C LEU A 241 -0.58 -5.31 -16.60
N SER A 242 -1.44 -4.88 -15.70
CA SER A 242 -2.57 -5.70 -15.23
C SER A 242 -3.53 -6.04 -16.36
N ILE A 243 -3.88 -5.06 -17.21
CA ILE A 243 -4.71 -5.27 -18.41
C ILE A 243 -4.00 -6.22 -19.39
N TYR A 244 -2.71 -6.01 -19.64
CA TYR A 244 -1.93 -6.86 -20.53
C TYR A 244 -1.92 -8.32 -20.04
N PHE A 245 -1.62 -8.56 -18.76
CA PHE A 245 -1.60 -9.91 -18.19
C PHE A 245 -2.99 -10.54 -18.16
N TYR A 246 -4.04 -9.75 -17.94
CA TYR A 246 -5.41 -10.23 -18.04
C TYR A 246 -5.74 -10.71 -19.46
N ILE A 247 -5.52 -9.88 -20.48
CA ILE A 247 -5.85 -10.23 -21.89
C ILE A 247 -5.03 -11.44 -22.34
N ARG A 248 -3.71 -11.44 -22.09
CA ARG A 248 -2.83 -12.55 -22.48
C ARG A 248 -3.11 -13.83 -21.70
N GLY A 249 -3.37 -13.71 -20.40
CA GLY A 249 -3.73 -14.82 -19.54
C GLY A 249 -5.03 -15.49 -20.02
N MET A 250 -6.07 -14.70 -20.32
CA MET A 250 -7.36 -15.23 -20.78
C MET A 250 -7.27 -15.98 -22.11
N ARG A 251 -6.54 -15.44 -23.10
CA ARG A 251 -6.34 -16.12 -24.40
C ARG A 251 -5.71 -17.51 -24.28
N LYS A 252 -4.89 -17.73 -23.25
CA LYS A 252 -4.28 -19.04 -23.01
C LYS A 252 -5.31 -20.11 -22.64
N TYR A 253 -6.38 -19.73 -21.93
CA TYR A 253 -7.44 -20.66 -21.51
C TYR A 253 -8.53 -20.85 -22.56
N GLU A 254 -8.57 -20.05 -23.62
CA GLU A 254 -9.48 -20.23 -24.77
C GLU A 254 -8.96 -21.27 -25.77
N LEU A 255 -7.65 -21.51 -25.79
CA LEU A 255 -6.98 -22.45 -26.70
C LEU A 255 -6.79 -23.86 -26.12
N ASP A 256 -7.13 -24.05 -24.85
CA ASP A 256 -7.22 -25.34 -24.13
C ASP A 256 -8.68 -25.81 -24.00
#